data_AF-A0A4R2LH33-F1
#
_entry.id   AF-A0A4R2LH33-F1
#
_cell.length_a   1.000
_cell.length_b   1.000
_cell.length_c   1.000
_cell.angle_alpha   90.00
_cell.angle_beta   90.00
_cell.angle_gamma   90.00
#
_symmetry.space_group_name_H-M   'P 1'
#
loop_
_entity.id
_entity.type
_entity.pdbx_description
1 polymer ?
#
loop_
_entity_poly.entity_id
_entity_poly.type
_entity_poly.pdbx_seq_one_letter_code
_entity_poly.pdbx_strand_id
1 'polypeptide(L)'
;MKILAIIKAALKKAGIPEKYAGKVQKLFNIESEENLETYIALFEENILPDIEEAEGSAKTAAEAAAKKAIEDYEKQYNLKDGKVIEQKKPEETNTDDLSPAVKALIEAQGKQISELTGVVNKLANSVTTSQKQSSAVALFKEAKLPEKWLSRIDVNSDKSVDEQIKELQEEWAELRQSVIDDQVETGNYRPNQYVSKERTEKEWADFMNGDKEISKDASVASLGLD
;
A
#
# COMPACT_ATOMS: atom_id res chain seq x y z
N MET A 1 -28.31 34.12 -1.14
CA MET A 1 -27.39 33.62 -0.09
C MET A 1 -26.83 32.28 -0.55
N LYS A 2 -25.58 31.92 -0.23
CA LYS A 2 -25.05 30.61 -0.61
C LYS A 2 -25.74 29.53 0.24
N ILE A 3 -26.30 28.49 -0.38
CA ILE A 3 -27.02 27.37 0.28
C ILE A 3 -26.21 26.75 1.44
N LEU A 4 -24.88 26.70 1.31
CA LEU A 4 -23.95 26.30 2.38
C LEU A 4 -24.09 27.09 3.68
N ALA A 5 -24.35 28.40 3.60
CA ALA A 5 -24.50 29.23 4.79
C ALA A 5 -25.79 28.90 5.56
N ILE A 6 -26.84 28.55 4.81
CA ILE A 6 -28.14 28.12 5.37
C ILE A 6 -27.98 26.74 6.03
N ILE A 7 -27.32 25.79 5.36
CA ILE A 7 -27.02 24.46 5.92
C ILE A 7 -26.17 24.57 7.20
N LYS A 8 -25.14 25.43 7.23
CA LYS A 8 -24.34 25.66 8.44
C LYS A 8 -25.16 26.17 9.61
N ALA A 9 -26.04 27.15 9.36
CA ALA A 9 -26.91 27.70 10.41
C ALA A 9 -27.87 26.65 10.97
N ALA A 10 -28.40 25.79 10.11
CA ALA A 10 -29.31 24.73 10.52
C ALA A 10 -28.61 23.56 11.23
N LEU A 11 -27.41 23.17 10.80
CA LEU A 11 -26.59 22.18 11.53
C LEU A 11 -26.23 22.68 12.93
N LYS A 12 -25.90 23.96 13.06
CA LYS A 12 -25.65 24.60 14.36
C LYS A 12 -26.89 24.59 15.26
N LYS A 13 -28.08 24.79 14.69
CA LYS A 13 -29.37 24.72 15.41
C LYS A 13 -29.65 23.28 15.91
N ALA A 14 -29.22 22.27 15.15
CA ALA A 14 -29.30 20.85 15.51
C ALA A 14 -28.13 20.36 16.40
N GLY A 15 -27.16 21.21 16.76
CA GLY A 15 -26.02 20.83 17.61
C GLY A 15 -24.91 20.05 16.87
N ILE A 16 -24.98 19.95 15.55
CA ILE A 16 -24.03 19.21 14.71
C ILE A 16 -22.89 20.13 14.26
N PRO A 17 -21.62 19.68 14.28
CA PRO A 17 -20.48 20.49 13.85
C PRO A 17 -20.61 21.05 12.42
N GLU A 18 -20.40 22.37 12.26
CA GLU A 18 -20.49 23.06 10.96
C GLU A 18 -19.51 22.53 9.89
N LYS A 19 -18.46 21.80 10.31
CA LYS A 19 -17.50 21.12 9.41
C LYS A 19 -18.19 20.10 8.49
N TYR A 20 -19.35 19.58 8.89
CA TYR A 20 -20.11 18.60 8.11
C TYR A 20 -21.02 19.22 7.04
N ALA A 21 -21.21 20.55 7.03
CA ALA A 21 -22.12 21.22 6.09
C ALA A 21 -21.84 20.89 4.61
N GLY A 22 -20.56 20.80 4.23
CA GLY A 22 -20.17 20.41 2.87
C GLY A 22 -20.46 18.94 2.54
N LYS A 23 -20.39 18.04 3.54
CA LYS A 23 -20.76 16.63 3.39
C LYS A 23 -22.28 16.50 3.25
N VAL A 24 -23.06 17.17 4.11
CA VAL A 24 -24.53 17.17 4.08
C VAL A 24 -25.05 17.70 2.75
N GLN A 25 -24.52 18.82 2.26
CA GLN A 25 -24.95 19.39 0.98
C GLN A 25 -24.74 18.40 -0.18
N LYS A 26 -23.59 17.72 -0.22
CA LYS A 26 -23.26 16.76 -1.29
C LYS A 26 -24.06 15.46 -1.17
N LEU A 27 -24.26 14.96 0.04
CA LEU A 27 -24.98 13.70 0.30
C LEU A 27 -26.45 13.79 -0.11
N PHE A 28 -27.10 14.92 0.20
CA PHE A 28 -28.53 15.11 -0.06
C PHE A 28 -28.83 15.96 -1.30
N ASN A 29 -27.78 16.32 -2.07
CA ASN A 29 -27.87 17.22 -3.24
C ASN A 29 -28.77 18.45 -3.00
N ILE A 30 -28.49 19.18 -1.91
CA ILE A 30 -29.35 20.29 -1.46
C ILE A 30 -29.09 21.52 -2.33
N GLU A 31 -30.08 21.83 -3.19
CA GLU A 31 -30.07 22.99 -4.09
C GLU A 31 -30.99 24.13 -3.60
N SER A 32 -31.93 23.84 -2.70
CA SER A 32 -32.87 24.79 -2.09
C SER A 32 -33.01 24.56 -0.58
N GLU A 33 -33.63 25.50 0.12
CA GLU A 33 -33.88 25.42 1.59
C GLU A 33 -35.03 24.46 1.94
N GLU A 34 -35.71 23.90 0.94
CA GLU A 34 -36.84 23.00 1.14
C GLU A 34 -36.39 21.69 1.80
N ASN A 35 -37.10 21.27 2.86
CA ASN A 35 -36.87 20.03 3.62
C ASN A 35 -35.50 19.94 4.33
N LEU A 36 -34.83 21.06 4.55
CA LEU A 36 -33.49 21.10 5.16
C LEU A 36 -33.47 20.51 6.59
N GLU A 37 -34.52 20.71 7.38
CA GLU A 37 -34.65 20.09 8.71
C GLU A 37 -34.75 18.55 8.63
N THR A 38 -35.43 18.01 7.61
CA THR A 38 -35.52 16.55 7.37
C THR A 38 -34.18 15.96 6.93
N TYR A 39 -33.44 16.65 6.05
CA TYR A 39 -32.12 16.20 5.62
C TYR A 39 -31.10 16.20 6.76
N ILE A 40 -31.21 17.17 7.67
CA ILE A 40 -30.36 17.23 8.86
C ILE A 40 -30.70 16.12 9.84
N ALA A 41 -31.98 15.84 10.08
CA ALA A 41 -32.39 14.72 10.92
C ALA A 41 -31.91 13.36 10.36
N LEU A 42 -32.04 13.14 9.04
CA LEU A 42 -31.53 11.94 8.37
C LEU A 42 -30.00 11.82 8.49
N PHE A 43 -29.28 12.94 8.37
CA PHE A 43 -27.84 12.98 8.56
C PHE A 43 -27.44 12.62 9.99
N GLU A 44 -28.13 13.19 10.98
CA GLU A 44 -27.87 12.94 12.40
C GLU A 44 -28.11 11.49 12.80
N GLU A 45 -29.23 10.91 12.37
CA GLU A 45 -29.62 9.56 12.80
C GLU A 45 -28.85 8.44 12.08
N ASN A 46 -28.50 8.65 10.79
CA ASN A 46 -27.98 7.55 9.96
C ASN A 46 -26.53 7.73 9.51
N ILE A 47 -25.98 8.95 9.51
CA ILE A 47 -24.68 9.23 8.87
C ILE A 47 -23.66 9.79 9.87
N LEU A 48 -24.09 10.60 10.83
CA LEU A 48 -23.22 11.19 11.84
C LEU A 48 -22.49 10.13 12.70
N PRO A 49 -23.13 9.04 13.18
CA PRO A 49 -22.46 8.02 13.97
C PRO A 49 -21.32 7.34 13.21
N ASP A 50 -21.55 6.98 11.95
CA ASP A 50 -20.54 6.32 11.10
C ASP A 50 -19.35 7.26 10.83
N ILE A 51 -19.60 8.55 10.64
CA ILE A 51 -18.54 9.55 10.45
C ILE A 51 -17.74 9.73 11.74
N GLU A 52 -18.38 9.76 12.90
CA GLU A 52 -17.70 9.90 14.18
C GLU A 52 -16.90 8.65 14.54
N GLU A 53 -17.37 7.45 14.20
CA GLU A 53 -16.63 6.20 14.33
C GLU A 53 -15.43 6.15 13.37
N ALA A 54 -15.61 6.57 12.12
CA ALA A 54 -14.53 6.66 11.14
C ALA A 54 -13.47 7.72 11.51
N GLU A 55 -13.88 8.90 12.00
CA GLU A 55 -12.94 9.94 12.46
C GLU A 55 -12.26 9.55 13.79
N GLY A 56 -12.97 8.88 14.69
CA GLY A 56 -12.43 8.33 15.94
C GLY A 56 -11.40 7.24 15.68
N SER A 57 -11.70 6.28 14.80
CA SER A 57 -10.75 5.23 14.40
C SER A 57 -9.53 5.78 13.67
N ALA A 58 -9.69 6.74 12.76
CA ALA A 58 -8.58 7.42 12.09
C ALA A 58 -7.67 8.18 13.08
N LYS A 59 -8.26 8.89 14.05
CA LYS A 59 -7.51 9.57 15.11
C LYS A 59 -6.73 8.58 15.98
N THR A 60 -7.34 7.47 16.34
CA THR A 60 -6.72 6.42 17.18
C THR A 60 -5.58 5.71 16.43
N ALA A 61 -5.75 5.46 15.12
CA ALA A 61 -4.71 4.88 14.27
C ALA A 61 -3.52 5.83 14.07
N ALA A 62 -3.78 7.13 13.88
CA ALA A 62 -2.73 8.15 13.79
C ALA A 62 -1.95 8.29 15.11
N GLU A 63 -2.64 8.22 16.25
CA GLU A 63 -2.03 8.29 17.58
C GLU A 63 -1.20 7.03 17.90
N ALA A 64 -1.67 5.85 17.48
CA ALA A 64 -0.92 4.60 17.57
C ALA A 64 0.32 4.59 16.68
N ALA A 65 0.21 5.11 15.44
CA ALA A 65 1.34 5.25 14.53
C ALA A 65 2.39 6.25 15.06
N ALA A 66 1.95 7.37 15.64
CA ALA A 66 2.84 8.34 16.27
C ALA A 66 3.59 7.74 17.48
N LYS A 67 2.89 7.01 18.36
CA LYS A 67 3.54 6.32 19.49
C LYS A 67 4.55 5.27 19.02
N LYS A 68 4.19 4.48 18.02
CA LYS A 68 5.11 3.48 17.45
C LYS A 68 6.34 4.12 16.82
N ALA A 69 6.18 5.24 16.10
CA ALA A 69 7.30 5.98 15.53
C ALA A 69 8.22 6.59 16.62
N ILE A 70 7.64 7.10 17.71
CA ILE A 70 8.41 7.58 18.87
C ILE A 70 9.17 6.42 19.53
N GLU A 71 8.54 5.27 19.74
CA GLU A 71 9.19 4.08 20.32
C GLU A 71 10.33 3.56 19.44
N ASP A 72 10.14 3.51 18.12
CA ASP A 72 11.17 3.07 17.17
C ASP A 72 12.35 4.05 17.14
N TYR A 73 12.08 5.36 17.21
CA TYR A 73 13.12 6.38 17.35
C TYR A 73 13.85 6.28 18.69
N GLU A 74 13.14 6.12 19.81
CA GLU A 74 13.72 5.97 21.13
C GLU A 74 14.64 4.74 21.23
N LYS A 75 14.24 3.62 20.63
CA LYS A 75 15.08 2.40 20.53
C LYS A 75 16.32 2.63 19.68
N GLN A 76 16.21 3.31 18.54
CA GLN A 76 17.34 3.54 17.64
C GLN A 76 18.43 4.41 18.28
N TYR A 77 18.04 5.36 19.13
CA TYR A 77 18.96 6.34 19.70
C TYR A 77 19.23 6.14 21.21
N ASN A 78 18.78 5.02 21.79
CA ASN A 78 18.90 4.75 23.23
C ASN A 78 18.31 5.88 24.11
N LEU A 79 17.15 6.41 23.74
CA LEU A 79 16.38 7.35 24.56
C LEU A 79 15.23 6.61 25.25
N LYS A 80 14.75 7.18 26.36
CA LYS A 80 13.49 6.81 27.00
C LYS A 80 12.81 8.08 27.49
N ASP A 81 11.56 8.30 27.10
CA ASP A 81 10.79 9.53 27.41
C ASP A 81 11.52 10.81 26.95
N GLY A 82 12.15 10.76 25.78
CA GLY A 82 12.92 11.89 25.23
C GLY A 82 14.20 12.25 26.00
N LYS A 83 14.60 11.46 27.00
CA LYS A 83 15.89 11.61 27.70
C LYS A 83 16.85 10.55 27.20
N VAL A 84 18.09 10.94 26.95
CA VAL A 84 19.20 10.00 26.76
C VAL A 84 19.20 9.09 27.98
N ILE A 85 19.08 7.78 27.75
CA ILE A 85 19.32 6.82 28.81
C ILE A 85 20.78 7.03 29.17
N GLU A 86 21.05 7.62 30.34
CA GLU A 86 22.38 7.66 30.90
C GLU A 86 22.87 6.22 30.93
N GLN A 87 23.69 5.86 29.94
CA GLN A 87 24.59 4.74 30.11
C GLN A 87 25.33 5.10 31.38
N LYS A 88 25.01 4.36 32.46
CA LYS A 88 25.80 4.35 33.68
C LYS A 88 27.24 4.27 33.18
N LYS A 89 27.95 5.40 33.27
CA LYS A 89 29.32 5.55 32.80
C LYS A 89 30.02 4.27 33.24
N PRO A 90 30.64 3.48 32.34
CA PRO A 90 31.41 2.33 32.80
C PRO A 90 32.32 2.92 33.87
N GLU A 91 32.15 2.48 35.13
CA GLU A 91 33.14 2.74 36.15
C GLU A 91 34.44 2.38 35.48
N GLU A 92 35.35 3.36 35.36
CA GLU A 92 36.71 3.09 34.95
C GLU A 92 37.15 1.97 35.86
N THR A 93 37.17 0.75 35.30
CA THR A 93 37.82 -0.37 35.93
C THR A 93 39.26 0.11 36.02
N ASN A 94 39.63 0.57 37.20
CA ASN A 94 41.01 0.85 37.55
C ASN A 94 41.71 -0.49 37.45
N THR A 95 42.12 -0.82 36.22
CA THR A 95 42.84 -2.05 35.93
C THR A 95 44.24 -1.98 36.51
N ASP A 96 44.68 -0.84 37.04
CA ASP A 96 46.01 -0.65 37.64
C ASP A 96 46.35 -1.64 38.76
N ASP A 97 45.36 -2.21 39.45
CA ASP A 97 45.57 -3.26 40.47
C ASP A 97 45.45 -4.71 39.93
N LEU A 98 45.18 -4.89 38.64
CA LEU A 98 45.05 -6.20 38.01
C LEU A 98 46.42 -6.71 37.54
N SER A 99 46.71 -7.97 37.88
CA SER A 99 47.90 -8.69 37.39
C SER A 99 48.02 -8.61 35.86
N PRO A 100 49.24 -8.49 35.30
CA PRO A 100 49.46 -8.40 33.85
C PRO A 100 48.79 -9.51 33.04
N ALA A 101 48.67 -10.71 33.61
CA ALA A 101 47.98 -11.84 32.98
C ALA A 101 46.47 -11.61 32.83
N VAL A 102 45.84 -10.93 33.79
CA VAL A 102 44.41 -10.61 33.76
C VAL A 102 44.15 -9.45 32.79
N LYS A 103 45.04 -8.44 32.74
CA LYS A 103 44.97 -7.38 31.72
C LYS A 103 45.07 -7.94 30.30
N ALA A 104 46.03 -8.84 30.06
CA ALA A 104 46.19 -9.50 28.76
C ALA A 104 44.97 -10.35 28.37
N LEU A 105 44.34 -11.04 29.35
CA LEU A 105 43.12 -11.80 29.11
C LEU A 105 41.93 -10.90 28.76
N ILE A 106 41.77 -9.78 29.47
CA ILE A 106 40.69 -8.81 29.21
C ILE A 106 40.88 -8.16 27.84
N GLU A 107 42.10 -7.78 27.47
CA GLU A 107 42.41 -7.25 26.13
C GLU A 107 42.16 -8.29 25.02
N ALA A 108 42.53 -9.55 25.26
CA ALA A 108 42.26 -10.65 24.32
C ALA A 108 40.74 -10.88 24.16
N GLN A 109 39.98 -10.87 25.26
CA GLN A 109 38.52 -10.97 25.21
C GLN A 109 37.89 -9.76 24.52
N GLY A 110 38.39 -8.55 24.77
CA GLY A 110 37.93 -7.32 24.08
C GLY A 110 38.15 -7.39 22.57
N LYS A 111 39.30 -7.92 22.13
CA LYS A 111 39.56 -8.17 20.70
C LYS A 111 38.60 -9.20 20.11
N GLN A 112 38.38 -10.32 20.79
CA GLN A 112 37.44 -11.36 20.33
C GLN A 112 36.00 -10.83 20.24
N ILE A 113 35.56 -10.04 21.22
CA ILE A 113 34.23 -9.43 21.20
C ILE A 113 34.13 -8.44 20.04
N SER A 114 35.15 -7.62 19.79
CA SER A 114 35.17 -6.68 18.66
C SER A 114 35.09 -7.40 17.31
N GLU A 115 35.85 -8.49 17.13
CA GLU A 115 35.80 -9.33 15.94
C GLU A 115 34.41 -9.97 15.76
N LEU A 116 33.82 -10.50 16.83
CA LEU A 116 32.46 -11.05 16.82
C LEU A 116 31.42 -9.99 16.46
N THR A 117 31.52 -8.78 17.01
CA THR A 117 30.64 -7.65 16.63
C THR A 117 30.78 -7.32 15.14
N GLY A 118 31.99 -7.33 14.60
CA GLY A 118 32.23 -7.14 13.17
C GLY A 118 31.58 -8.22 12.31
N VAL A 119 31.65 -9.49 12.73
CA VAL A 119 31.00 -10.62 12.04
C VAL A 119 29.48 -10.53 12.13
N VAL A 120 28.93 -10.19 13.30
CA VAL A 120 27.50 -10.01 13.51
C VAL A 120 26.95 -8.87 12.64
N ASN A 121 27.65 -7.73 12.55
CA ASN A 121 27.23 -6.63 11.68
C ASN A 121 27.25 -7.01 10.20
N LYS A 122 28.27 -7.75 9.75
CA LYS A 122 28.33 -8.27 8.38
C LYS A 122 27.18 -9.25 8.10
N LEU A 123 26.90 -10.15 9.04
CA LEU A 123 25.81 -11.10 8.93
C LEU A 123 24.45 -10.39 8.91
N ALA A 124 24.23 -9.41 9.79
CA ALA A 124 23.00 -8.61 9.83
C ALA A 124 22.76 -7.88 8.51
N ASN A 125 23.80 -7.26 7.94
CA ASN A 125 23.73 -6.61 6.62
C ASN A 125 23.42 -7.64 5.52
N SER A 126 24.10 -8.80 5.52
CA SER A 126 23.87 -9.86 4.54
C SER A 126 22.45 -10.43 4.62
N VAL A 127 21.92 -10.65 5.83
CA VAL A 127 20.55 -11.14 6.06
C VAL A 127 19.56 -10.09 5.59
N THR A 128 19.77 -8.82 5.93
CA THR A 128 18.90 -7.72 5.50
C THR A 128 18.88 -7.59 3.98
N THR A 129 20.03 -7.61 3.31
CA THR A 129 20.13 -7.56 1.84
C THR A 129 19.48 -8.78 1.21
N SER A 130 19.72 -9.99 1.73
CA SER A 130 19.11 -11.22 1.22
C SER A 130 17.60 -11.23 1.38
N GLN A 131 17.08 -10.71 2.49
CA GLN A 131 15.65 -10.63 2.75
C GLN A 131 14.98 -9.63 1.80
N LYS A 132 15.60 -8.46 1.60
CA LYS A 132 15.13 -7.48 0.62
C LYS A 132 15.23 -8.00 -0.83
N GLN A 133 16.24 -8.80 -1.15
CA GLN A 133 16.32 -9.48 -2.47
C GLN A 133 15.19 -10.50 -2.64
N SER A 134 14.89 -11.29 -1.60
CA SER A 134 13.79 -12.26 -1.67
C SER A 134 12.44 -11.57 -1.84
N SER A 135 12.20 -10.44 -1.15
CA SER A 135 10.97 -9.67 -1.34
C SER A 135 10.92 -9.01 -2.71
N ALA A 136 12.05 -8.49 -3.22
CA ALA A 136 12.15 -7.97 -4.58
C ALA A 136 11.79 -9.02 -5.62
N VAL A 137 12.29 -10.25 -5.48
CA VAL A 137 11.97 -11.36 -6.39
C VAL A 137 10.48 -11.70 -6.35
N ALA A 138 9.85 -11.68 -5.18
CA ALA A 138 8.43 -11.96 -5.04
C ALA A 138 7.58 -10.87 -5.73
N LEU A 139 7.84 -9.59 -5.44
CA LEU A 139 7.15 -8.45 -6.05
C LEU A 139 7.35 -8.39 -7.56
N PHE A 140 8.55 -8.71 -8.03
CA PHE A 140 8.89 -8.74 -9.45
C PHE A 140 8.12 -9.85 -10.20
N LYS A 141 7.96 -11.03 -9.59
CA LYS A 141 7.15 -12.12 -10.16
C LYS A 141 5.66 -11.77 -10.17
N GLU A 142 5.16 -11.15 -9.10
CA GLU A 142 3.77 -10.67 -9.03
C GLU A 142 3.47 -9.62 -10.11
N ALA A 143 4.45 -8.75 -10.40
CA ALA A 143 4.38 -7.76 -11.46
C ALA A 143 4.34 -8.36 -12.89
N LYS A 144 4.44 -9.69 -13.06
CA LYS A 144 4.49 -10.42 -14.35
C LYS A 144 5.56 -9.89 -15.31
N LEU A 145 6.63 -9.34 -14.77
CA LEU A 145 7.76 -8.81 -15.52
C LEU A 145 8.69 -9.94 -15.99
N PRO A 146 9.43 -9.76 -17.11
CA PRO A 146 10.40 -10.75 -17.58
C PRO A 146 11.53 -10.97 -16.56
N GLU A 147 11.80 -12.22 -16.16
CA GLU A 147 12.84 -12.54 -15.16
C GLU A 147 14.23 -11.98 -15.48
N LYS A 148 14.54 -11.75 -16.77
CA LYS A 148 15.79 -11.12 -17.21
C LYS A 148 15.96 -9.66 -16.73
N TRP A 149 14.87 -8.98 -16.37
CA TRP A 149 14.91 -7.62 -15.85
C TRP A 149 15.03 -7.58 -14.33
N LEU A 150 14.96 -8.72 -13.64
CA LEU A 150 15.20 -8.79 -12.19
C LEU A 150 16.60 -8.27 -11.82
N SER A 151 17.58 -8.46 -12.69
CA SER A 151 18.94 -7.91 -12.52
C SER A 151 19.01 -6.38 -12.59
N ARG A 152 17.93 -5.70 -13.00
CA ARG A 152 17.83 -4.23 -12.98
C ARG A 152 17.36 -3.69 -11.62
N ILE A 153 16.85 -4.55 -10.75
CA ILE A 153 16.45 -4.16 -9.40
C ILE A 153 17.69 -4.02 -8.53
N ASP A 154 17.99 -2.80 -8.10
CA ASP A 154 19.00 -2.53 -7.08
C ASP A 154 18.33 -2.36 -5.71
N VAL A 155 18.49 -3.39 -4.89
CA VAL A 155 17.91 -3.51 -3.56
C VAL A 155 18.55 -2.57 -2.52
N ASN A 156 19.73 -2.01 -2.83
CA ASN A 156 20.45 -1.08 -1.98
C ASN A 156 20.41 0.37 -2.51
N SER A 157 19.68 0.64 -3.59
CA SER A 157 19.55 2.00 -4.12
C SER A 157 18.71 2.89 -3.19
N ASP A 158 18.85 4.20 -3.36
CA ASP A 158 17.99 5.19 -2.66
C ASP A 158 16.52 5.09 -3.09
N LYS A 159 16.24 4.61 -4.31
CA LYS A 159 14.88 4.33 -4.78
C LYS A 159 14.38 3.00 -4.21
N SER A 160 13.15 2.98 -3.75
CA SER A 160 12.53 1.76 -3.22
C SER A 160 12.41 0.68 -4.31
N VAL A 161 12.46 -0.58 -3.89
CA VAL A 161 12.28 -1.74 -4.79
C VAL A 161 10.93 -1.65 -5.51
N ASP A 162 9.88 -1.18 -4.82
CA ASP A 162 8.55 -0.99 -5.40
C ASP A 162 8.53 0.07 -6.51
N GLU A 163 9.20 1.22 -6.31
CA GLU A 163 9.32 2.26 -7.34
C GLU A 163 10.07 1.76 -8.57
N GLN A 164 11.17 1.02 -8.37
CA GLN A 164 11.92 0.44 -9.49
C GLN A 164 11.10 -0.61 -10.25
N ILE A 165 10.33 -1.45 -9.54
CA ILE A 165 9.43 -2.42 -10.17
C ILE A 165 8.36 -1.68 -10.97
N LYS A 166 7.82 -0.58 -10.44
CA LYS A 166 6.79 0.22 -11.12
C LYS A 166 7.33 0.90 -12.38
N GLU A 167 8.52 1.51 -12.33
CA GLU A 167 9.20 2.06 -13.52
C GLU A 167 9.40 0.96 -14.58
N LEU A 168 9.84 -0.23 -14.18
CA LEU A 168 9.97 -1.37 -15.10
C LEU A 168 8.62 -1.88 -15.64
N GLN A 169 7.54 -1.81 -14.86
CA GLN A 169 6.20 -2.15 -15.36
C GLN A 169 5.72 -1.17 -16.42
N GLU A 170 5.98 0.13 -16.24
CA GLU A 170 5.66 1.16 -17.21
C GLU A 170 6.47 0.94 -18.50
N GLU A 171 7.80 0.75 -18.41
CA GLU A 171 8.64 0.41 -19.56
C GLU A 171 8.16 -0.85 -20.29
N TRP A 172 7.76 -1.89 -19.54
CA TRP A 172 7.27 -3.13 -20.14
C TRP A 172 5.93 -2.92 -20.86
N ALA A 173 5.01 -2.16 -20.26
CA ALA A 173 3.73 -1.84 -20.86
C ALA A 173 3.88 -1.00 -22.13
N GLU A 174 4.78 -0.01 -22.12
CA GLU A 174 5.11 0.81 -23.29
C GLU A 174 5.76 -0.01 -24.41
N LEU A 175 6.68 -0.92 -24.07
CA LEU A 175 7.25 -1.86 -25.06
C LEU A 175 6.18 -2.79 -25.64
N ARG A 176 5.25 -3.29 -24.82
CA ARG A 176 4.14 -4.12 -25.31
C ARG A 176 3.22 -3.33 -26.24
N GLN A 177 2.92 -2.08 -25.91
CA GLN A 177 2.07 -1.21 -26.73
C GLN A 177 2.77 -0.85 -28.05
N SER A 178 4.03 -0.43 -28.00
CA SER A 178 4.80 -0.12 -29.21
C SER A 178 4.99 -1.34 -30.14
N VAL A 179 5.15 -2.55 -29.60
CA VAL A 179 5.17 -3.77 -30.42
C VAL A 179 3.80 -4.02 -31.07
N ILE A 180 2.70 -3.75 -30.37
CA ILE A 180 1.34 -3.84 -30.95
C ILE A 180 1.19 -2.80 -32.05
N ASP A 181 1.59 -1.55 -31.81
CA ASP A 181 1.50 -0.44 -32.75
C ASP A 181 2.35 -0.73 -34.00
N ASP A 182 3.57 -1.25 -33.85
CA ASP A 182 4.44 -1.68 -34.95
C ASP A 182 3.84 -2.88 -35.71
N GLN A 183 3.22 -3.84 -35.03
CA GLN A 183 2.49 -4.93 -35.69
C GLN A 183 1.26 -4.44 -36.47
N VAL A 184 0.57 -3.41 -35.97
CA VAL A 184 -0.56 -2.76 -36.66
C VAL A 184 -0.07 -2.00 -37.89
N GLU A 185 1.02 -1.23 -37.75
CA GLU A 185 1.59 -0.39 -38.81
C GLU A 185 2.25 -1.23 -39.92
N THR A 186 2.86 -2.36 -39.57
CA THR A 186 3.39 -3.35 -40.53
C THR A 186 2.30 -4.22 -41.17
N GLY A 187 1.02 -4.03 -40.81
CA GLY A 187 -0.13 -4.73 -41.40
C GLY A 187 -0.24 -6.21 -41.00
N ASN A 188 0.56 -6.67 -40.04
CA ASN A 188 0.57 -8.05 -39.54
C ASN A 188 -0.35 -8.25 -38.32
N TYR A 189 -0.91 -7.18 -37.76
CA TYR A 189 -1.95 -7.28 -36.73
C TYR A 189 -3.23 -7.88 -37.32
N ARG A 190 -3.44 -9.17 -37.04
CA ARG A 190 -4.73 -9.83 -37.22
C ARG A 190 -5.45 -9.80 -35.88
N PRO A 191 -6.48 -8.97 -35.68
CA PRO A 191 -7.34 -9.13 -34.52
C PRO A 191 -7.83 -10.57 -34.51
N ASN A 192 -7.79 -11.19 -33.34
CA ASN A 192 -8.12 -12.59 -33.08
C ASN A 192 -9.18 -13.07 -34.08
N GLN A 193 -8.77 -13.89 -35.06
CA GLN A 193 -9.70 -14.49 -36.00
C GLN A 193 -10.47 -15.54 -35.22
N TYR A 194 -11.46 -15.09 -34.43
CA TYR A 194 -12.51 -15.96 -33.97
C TYR A 194 -13.20 -16.47 -35.23
N VAL A 195 -12.83 -17.67 -35.64
CA VAL A 195 -13.61 -18.42 -36.61
C VAL A 195 -14.89 -18.72 -35.87
N SER A 196 -15.91 -17.89 -36.11
CA SER A 196 -17.27 -18.15 -35.66
C SER A 196 -17.57 -19.61 -35.99
N LYS A 197 -17.79 -20.44 -34.97
CA LYS A 197 -18.21 -21.82 -35.18
C LYS A 197 -19.45 -21.74 -36.05
N GLU A 198 -19.36 -22.18 -37.31
CA GLU A 198 -20.48 -22.11 -38.25
C GLU A 198 -21.63 -22.92 -37.67
N ARG A 199 -22.56 -22.25 -36.99
CA ARG A 199 -23.78 -22.88 -36.49
C ARG A 199 -24.58 -23.30 -37.70
N THR A 200 -24.91 -24.57 -37.78
CA THR A 200 -25.77 -25.14 -38.81
C THR A 200 -27.15 -24.48 -38.77
N GLU A 201 -27.90 -24.49 -39.87
CA GLU A 201 -29.25 -23.88 -39.94
C GLU A 201 -30.20 -24.40 -38.83
N LYS A 202 -29.99 -25.65 -38.39
CA LYS A 202 -30.72 -26.25 -37.28
C LYS A 202 -30.38 -25.60 -35.93
N GLU A 203 -29.11 -25.32 -35.67
CA GLU A 203 -28.66 -24.64 -34.44
C GLU A 203 -29.11 -23.16 -34.41
N TRP A 204 -29.27 -22.52 -35.58
CA TRP A 204 -29.89 -21.21 -35.68
C TRP A 204 -31.38 -21.24 -35.38
N ALA A 205 -32.10 -22.25 -35.89
CA ALA A 205 -33.53 -22.43 -35.62
C ALA A 205 -33.79 -22.70 -34.13
N ASP A 206 -32.96 -23.53 -33.48
CA ASP A 206 -33.09 -23.84 -32.06
C ASP A 206 -32.75 -22.62 -31.17
N PHE A 207 -31.77 -21.80 -31.56
CA PHE A 207 -31.45 -20.54 -30.90
C PHE A 207 -32.59 -19.50 -31.00
N MET A 208 -33.22 -19.38 -32.17
CA MET A 208 -34.31 -18.43 -32.41
C MET A 208 -35.64 -18.88 -31.82
N ASN A 209 -35.88 -20.20 -31.73
CA ASN A 209 -37.12 -20.76 -31.18
C ASN A 209 -37.16 -20.79 -29.64
N GLY A 210 -36.11 -20.32 -28.97
CA GLY A 210 -36.15 -19.93 -27.56
C GLY A 210 -36.42 -21.08 -26.60
N ASP A 211 -35.91 -22.28 -26.89
CA ASP A 211 -36.01 -23.38 -25.94
C ASP A 211 -35.10 -23.10 -24.73
N LYS A 212 -35.73 -22.84 -23.58
CA LYS A 212 -35.12 -22.19 -22.41
C LYS A 212 -34.08 -23.04 -21.67
N GLU A 213 -33.83 -24.27 -22.06
CA GLU A 213 -32.90 -25.15 -21.35
C GLU A 213 -31.42 -25.03 -21.77
N ILE A 214 -31.10 -24.30 -22.85
CA ILE A 214 -29.70 -24.00 -23.25
C ILE A 214 -29.26 -22.60 -22.80
N SER A 215 -30.06 -21.94 -21.96
CA SER A 215 -29.85 -20.56 -21.49
C SER A 215 -28.87 -20.44 -20.32
N LYS A 216 -27.72 -21.12 -20.36
CA LYS A 216 -26.60 -20.77 -19.46
C LYS A 216 -25.44 -20.05 -20.15
N ASP A 217 -25.32 -20.17 -21.47
CA ASP A 217 -24.23 -19.52 -22.23
C ASP A 217 -24.72 -18.48 -23.25
N ALA A 218 -26.01 -18.17 -23.30
CA ALA A 218 -26.62 -17.39 -24.38
C ALA A 218 -26.69 -15.86 -24.14
N SER A 219 -26.24 -15.33 -23.00
CA SER A 219 -26.37 -13.90 -22.69
C SER A 219 -25.04 -13.16 -22.51
N VAL A 220 -23.88 -13.81 -22.66
CA VAL A 220 -22.60 -13.13 -22.58
C VAL A 220 -21.76 -13.48 -23.80
N ALA A 221 -21.61 -12.52 -24.70
CA ALA A 221 -20.49 -12.53 -25.63
C ALA A 221 -19.22 -12.48 -24.78
N SER A 222 -18.58 -13.62 -24.58
CA SER A 222 -17.33 -13.69 -23.83
C SER A 222 -16.25 -12.97 -24.65
N LEU A 223 -15.84 -11.80 -24.19
CA LEU A 223 -14.84 -10.92 -24.83
C LEU A 223 -13.40 -11.43 -24.66
N GLY A 224 -13.21 -12.66 -24.15
CA GLY A 224 -11.90 -13.29 -24.03
C GLY A 224 -10.90 -12.48 -23.20
N LEU A 225 -11.38 -11.79 -22.15
CA LEU A 225 -10.55 -11.13 -21.16
C LEU A 225 -10.48 -12.02 -19.91
N ASP A 226 -9.61 -13.04 -19.98
CA ASP A 226 -9.04 -13.73 -18.82
C ASP A 226 -7.52 -13.47 -18.78
#